data_AF-A0A849IL92-F1
#
_entry.id   AF-A0A849IL92-F1
#
_cell.length_a   1.000
_cell.length_b   1.000
_cell.length_c   1.000
_cell.angle_alpha   90.00
_cell.angle_beta   90.00
_cell.angle_gamma   90.00
#
_symmetry.space_group_name_H-M   'P 1'
#
loop_
_entity.id
_entity.type
_entity.pdbx_description
1 polymer ?
#
loop_
_entity_poly.entity_id
_entity_poly.type
_entity_poly.pdbx_seq_one_letter_code
_entity_poly.pdbx_strand_id
1 'polypeptide(L)'
;MNLRLYVEDIHRQLVTAAEAGGDDARALAERLVAPLDSAIRLALQDAVAAAAEEITCELAPGSVEVRLRGRDPEFVVTLPPADLTEGGAELAPPDWAAGPIGSGASPAGEGDEGGMSRINVRMPDNLKSRVEAAAVAEGLSVNAWLVRAAAGALQRHEPLRPLQPRAPRGAQRYTGWAR
;
A
#
# COMPACT_ATOMS: atom_id res chain seq x y z
N MET A 1 -0.70 -10.04 -18.96
CA MET A 1 0.38 -10.78 -19.66
C MET A 1 -0.12 -12.18 -19.97
N ASN A 2 0.05 -12.65 -21.22
CA ASN A 2 -0.43 -13.96 -21.65
C ASN A 2 0.66 -15.02 -21.50
N LEU A 3 0.58 -15.81 -20.42
CA LEU A 3 1.57 -16.86 -20.12
C LEU A 3 1.50 -18.07 -21.07
N ARG A 4 0.39 -18.26 -21.79
CA ARG A 4 0.22 -19.40 -22.71
C ARG A 4 1.28 -19.41 -23.79
N LEU A 5 1.65 -18.25 -24.34
CA LEU A 5 2.65 -18.15 -25.41
C LEU A 5 4.03 -18.66 -24.96
N TYR A 6 4.41 -18.39 -23.71
CA TYR A 6 5.67 -18.86 -23.14
C TYR A 6 5.66 -20.36 -22.87
N VAL A 7 4.54 -20.87 -22.36
CA VAL A 7 4.38 -22.32 -22.12
C VAL A 7 4.43 -23.09 -23.45
N GLU A 8 3.75 -22.62 -24.50
CA GLU A 8 3.79 -23.21 -25.84
C GLU A 8 5.20 -23.17 -26.46
N ASP A 9 5.97 -22.10 -26.24
CA ASP A 9 7.37 -22.01 -26.68
C ASP A 9 8.25 -23.04 -25.95
N ILE A 10 8.12 -23.15 -24.63
CA ILE A 10 8.85 -24.16 -23.84
C ILE A 10 8.52 -25.57 -24.31
N HIS A 11 7.25 -25.88 -24.60
CA HIS A 11 6.85 -27.17 -25.14
C HIS A 11 7.47 -27.45 -26.51
N ARG A 12 7.46 -26.47 -27.42
CA ARG A 12 8.12 -26.60 -28.72
C ARG A 12 9.62 -26.87 -28.54
N GLN A 13 10.30 -26.13 -27.68
CA GLN A 13 11.72 -26.31 -27.40
C GLN A 13 12.01 -27.69 -26.80
N LEU A 14 11.14 -28.20 -25.91
CA LEU A 14 11.26 -29.55 -25.35
C LEU A 14 11.19 -30.61 -26.44
N VAL A 15 10.22 -30.52 -27.35
CA VAL A 15 10.09 -31.47 -28.47
C VAL A 15 11.30 -31.38 -29.39
N THR A 16 11.73 -30.18 -29.78
CA THR A 16 12.92 -29.98 -30.63
C THR A 16 14.19 -30.54 -29.96
N ALA A 17 14.36 -30.34 -28.66
CA ALA A 17 15.51 -30.90 -27.93
C ALA A 17 15.45 -32.45 -27.87
N ALA A 18 14.25 -33.02 -27.77
CA ALA A 18 14.06 -34.46 -27.72
C ALA A 18 14.33 -35.16 -29.07
N GLU A 19 14.22 -34.45 -30.21
CA GLU A 19 14.53 -35.01 -31.54
C GLU A 19 15.98 -35.50 -31.65
N ALA A 20 16.92 -34.85 -30.95
CA ALA A 20 18.32 -35.29 -30.90
C ALA A 20 18.51 -36.63 -30.16
N GLY A 21 17.55 -37.04 -29.32
CA GLY A 21 17.57 -38.27 -28.54
C GLY A 21 16.92 -39.48 -29.21
N GLY A 22 16.41 -39.34 -30.44
CA GLY A 22 15.71 -40.39 -31.17
C GLY A 22 14.23 -40.54 -30.80
N ASP A 23 13.58 -41.56 -31.39
CA ASP A 23 12.12 -41.72 -31.34
C ASP A 23 11.57 -41.94 -29.92
N ASP A 24 12.30 -42.68 -29.07
CA ASP A 24 11.90 -42.92 -27.68
C ASP A 24 11.91 -41.63 -26.85
N ALA A 25 12.91 -40.77 -27.04
CA ALA A 25 13.00 -39.48 -26.37
C ALA A 25 11.89 -38.53 -26.83
N ARG A 26 11.60 -38.53 -28.13
CA ARG A 26 10.47 -37.78 -28.70
C ARG A 26 9.13 -38.23 -28.12
N ALA A 27 8.88 -39.54 -28.07
CA ALA A 27 7.66 -40.11 -27.51
C ALA A 27 7.50 -39.78 -26.02
N LEU A 28 8.60 -39.76 -25.26
CA LEU A 28 8.59 -39.35 -23.86
C LEU A 28 8.26 -37.85 -23.72
N ALA A 29 8.88 -36.98 -24.52
CA ALA A 29 8.62 -35.55 -24.50
C ALA A 29 7.15 -35.23 -24.80
N GLU A 30 6.57 -35.84 -25.84
CA GLU A 30 5.16 -35.67 -26.20
C GLU A 30 4.21 -36.08 -25.07
N ARG A 31 4.54 -37.13 -24.31
CA ARG A 31 3.77 -37.57 -23.13
C ARG A 31 3.90 -36.62 -21.93
N LEU A 32 5.00 -35.89 -21.81
CA LEU A 32 5.28 -34.99 -20.68
C LEU A 32 4.74 -33.57 -20.89
N VAL A 33 4.44 -33.16 -22.13
CA VAL A 33 3.89 -31.82 -22.45
C VAL A 33 2.64 -31.50 -21.62
N ALA A 34 1.58 -32.30 -21.73
CA ALA A 34 0.32 -31.99 -21.05
C ALA A 34 0.41 -32.02 -19.51
N PRO A 35 1.10 -33.00 -18.87
CA PRO A 35 1.31 -32.99 -17.41
C PRO A 35 2.11 -31.79 -16.89
N LEU A 36 3.02 -31.22 -17.70
CA LEU A 36 3.90 -30.13 -17.27
C LEU A 36 3.29 -28.73 -17.41
N ASP A 37 2.22 -28.54 -18.19
CA ASP A 37 1.62 -27.22 -18.46
C ASP A 37 1.33 -26.43 -17.17
N SER A 38 0.69 -27.08 -16.20
CA SER A 38 0.34 -26.42 -14.92
C SER A 38 1.56 -26.10 -14.06
N ALA A 39 2.57 -26.98 -14.05
CA ALA A 39 3.79 -26.77 -13.27
C ALA A 39 4.65 -25.64 -13.86
N ILE A 40 4.82 -25.61 -15.18
CA ILE A 40 5.55 -24.55 -15.88
C ILE A 40 4.85 -23.21 -15.67
N ARG A 41 3.52 -23.18 -15.80
CA ARG A 41 2.74 -21.96 -15.58
C ARG A 41 2.90 -21.41 -14.16
N LEU A 42 2.80 -22.28 -13.15
CA LEU A 42 2.99 -21.87 -11.76
C LEU A 42 4.39 -21.31 -11.54
N ALA A 43 5.43 -22.00 -12.03
CA ALA A 43 6.81 -21.54 -11.91
C ALA A 43 7.04 -20.16 -12.57
N LEU A 44 6.41 -19.91 -13.73
CA LEU A 44 6.46 -18.59 -14.38
C LEU A 44 5.73 -17.51 -13.56
N GLN A 45 4.62 -17.84 -12.90
CA GLN A 45 3.91 -16.91 -12.02
C GLN A 45 4.74 -16.57 -10.79
N ASP A 46 5.36 -17.57 -10.15
CA ASP A 46 6.24 -17.39 -9.00
C ASP A 46 7.46 -16.53 -9.36
N ALA A 47 8.08 -16.77 -10.52
CA ALA A 47 9.21 -15.98 -11.00
C ALA A 47 8.83 -14.51 -11.23
N VAL A 48 7.65 -14.25 -11.79
CA VAL A 48 7.16 -12.89 -12.02
C VAL A 48 6.82 -12.17 -10.71
N ALA A 49 6.25 -12.88 -9.74
CA ALA A 49 5.97 -12.33 -8.41
C ALA A 49 7.27 -11.94 -7.69
N ALA A 50 8.26 -12.83 -7.68
CA ALA A 50 9.57 -12.55 -7.10
C ALA A 50 10.26 -11.34 -7.76
N ALA A 51 10.22 -11.25 -9.10
CA ALA A 51 10.77 -10.10 -9.81
C ALA A 51 10.05 -8.79 -9.46
N ALA A 52 8.73 -8.81 -9.24
CA ALA A 52 7.98 -7.62 -8.84
C ALA A 52 8.33 -7.16 -7.43
N GLU A 53 8.61 -8.08 -6.50
CA GLU A 53 9.08 -7.77 -5.15
C GLU A 53 10.45 -7.10 -5.18
N GLU A 54 11.37 -7.60 -5.99
CA GLU A 54 12.70 -7.01 -6.19
C GLU A 54 12.59 -5.58 -6.72
N ILE A 55 11.79 -5.39 -7.78
CA ILE A 55 11.56 -4.04 -8.36
C ILE A 55 10.88 -3.11 -7.35
N THR A 56 9.94 -3.62 -6.54
CA THR A 56 9.25 -2.81 -5.53
C THR A 56 10.21 -2.28 -4.47
N CYS A 57 11.19 -3.07 -4.05
CA CYS A 57 12.22 -2.62 -3.12
C CYS A 57 13.05 -1.47 -3.71
N GLU A 58 13.38 -1.54 -5.00
CA GLU A 58 14.16 -0.50 -5.68
C GLU A 58 13.35 0.75 -6.05
N LEU A 59 12.02 0.62 -6.22
CA LEU A 59 11.14 1.70 -6.70
C LEU A 59 10.63 2.63 -5.60
N ALA A 60 10.95 2.39 -4.32
CA ALA A 60 10.43 3.15 -3.18
C ALA A 60 10.60 4.68 -3.36
N PRO A 61 9.56 5.50 -3.10
CA PRO A 61 8.29 5.18 -2.44
C PRO A 61 7.19 4.61 -3.38
N GLY A 62 7.50 4.32 -4.64
CA GLY A 62 6.61 3.59 -5.55
C GLY A 62 6.60 2.08 -5.29
N SER A 63 5.75 1.34 -6.02
CA SER A 63 5.64 -0.11 -5.93
C SER A 63 5.21 -0.75 -7.25
N VAL A 64 5.54 -2.02 -7.44
CA VAL A 64 5.06 -2.85 -8.56
C VAL A 64 4.39 -4.09 -7.99
N GLU A 65 3.08 -4.21 -8.20
CA GLU A 65 2.30 -5.35 -7.77
C GLU A 65 1.90 -6.22 -8.96
N VAL A 66 1.74 -7.52 -8.72
CA VAL A 66 1.22 -8.46 -9.73
C VAL A 66 -0.20 -8.87 -9.32
N ARG A 67 -1.17 -8.57 -10.18
CA ARG A 67 -2.57 -8.98 -10.02
C ARG A 67 -2.92 -10.07 -11.01
N LEU A 68 -3.64 -11.10 -10.56
CA LEU A 68 -4.13 -12.14 -11.45
C LEU A 68 -5.55 -11.81 -11.92
N ARG A 69 -5.75 -11.78 -13.25
CA ARG A 69 -7.09 -11.83 -13.86
C ARG A 69 -7.31 -13.21 -14.45
N GLY A 70 -8.05 -14.05 -13.73
CA GLY A 70 -8.13 -15.46 -14.06
C GLY A 70 -6.75 -16.13 -13.94
N ARG A 71 -6.10 -16.43 -15.07
CA ARG A 71 -4.76 -17.03 -15.11
C ARG A 71 -3.68 -16.12 -15.69
N ASP A 72 -4.05 -14.90 -16.08
CA ASP A 72 -3.15 -13.94 -16.71
C ASP A 72 -2.69 -12.89 -15.68
N PRO A 73 -1.36 -12.78 -15.41
CA PRO A 73 -0.83 -11.76 -14.52
C PRO A 73 -0.82 -10.38 -15.17
N GLU A 74 -1.10 -9.34 -14.39
CA GLU A 74 -1.14 -7.94 -14.77
C GLU A 74 -0.31 -7.14 -13.76
N PHE A 75 0.60 -6.29 -14.24
CA PHE A 75 1.38 -5.41 -13.38
C PHE A 75 0.57 -4.17 -13.04
N VAL A 76 0.55 -3.81 -11.77
CA VAL A 76 0.06 -2.52 -11.28
C VAL A 76 1.24 -1.77 -10.72
N VAL A 77 1.58 -0.66 -11.35
CA VAL A 77 2.72 0.18 -10.96
C VAL A 77 2.18 1.42 -10.26
N THR A 78 2.57 1.61 -9.02
CA THR A 78 2.39 2.85 -8.27
C THR A 78 3.68 3.64 -8.37
N LEU A 79 3.66 4.78 -9.04
CA LEU A 79 4.85 5.63 -9.11
C LEU A 79 4.98 6.43 -7.81
N PRO A 80 6.21 6.78 -7.39
CA PRO A 80 6.43 7.77 -6.34
C PRO A 80 5.59 9.02 -6.60
N PRO A 81 5.00 9.68 -5.57
CA PRO A 81 4.44 11.00 -5.75
C PRO A 81 5.56 11.90 -6.25
N ALA A 82 5.47 12.33 -7.51
CA ALA A 82 6.33 13.39 -8.00
C ALA A 82 6.03 14.61 -7.13
N ASP A 83 7.06 15.15 -6.47
CA ASP A 83 7.00 16.50 -5.91
C ASP A 83 6.79 17.45 -7.08
N LEU A 84 5.51 17.68 -7.43
CA LEU A 84 5.10 18.75 -8.33
C LEU A 84 5.33 20.06 -7.59
N THR A 85 6.58 20.48 -7.62
CA THR A 85 6.92 21.89 -7.47
C THR A 85 6.45 22.58 -8.75
N GLU A 86 5.36 23.33 -8.60
CA GLU A 86 4.86 24.39 -9.48
C GLU A 86 4.35 24.03 -10.88
N GLY A 87 3.05 24.33 -11.09
CA GLY A 87 2.60 25.00 -12.31
C GLY A 87 1.84 24.16 -13.32
N GLY A 88 0.54 24.44 -13.44
CA GLY A 88 -0.15 24.36 -14.73
C GLY A 88 -1.18 23.24 -14.86
N ALA A 89 -2.44 23.66 -14.76
CA ALA A 89 -3.55 23.29 -15.65
C ALA A 89 -3.84 21.79 -15.89
N GLU A 90 -4.99 21.40 -15.35
CA GLU A 90 -6.17 21.07 -16.17
C GLU A 90 -6.47 19.60 -16.50
N LEU A 91 -7.76 19.29 -16.29
CA LEU A 91 -8.58 18.18 -16.79
C LEU A 91 -8.28 16.76 -16.29
N ALA A 92 -9.21 16.20 -15.51
CA ALA A 92 -9.99 15.07 -16.01
C ALA A 92 -11.23 14.73 -15.16
N PRO A 93 -12.26 14.10 -15.78
CA PRO A 93 -13.64 14.01 -15.31
C PRO A 93 -14.02 12.54 -14.94
N PRO A 94 -15.29 12.10 -14.99
CA PRO A 94 -16.15 11.87 -13.83
C PRO A 94 -16.39 10.39 -13.46
N ASP A 95 -16.74 10.21 -12.19
CA ASP A 95 -17.83 9.40 -11.65
C ASP A 95 -18.47 8.35 -12.58
N TRP A 96 -18.25 7.05 -12.32
CA TRP A 96 -19.27 5.99 -12.28
C TRP A 96 -18.63 4.60 -12.14
N ALA A 97 -19.44 3.64 -11.67
CA ALA A 97 -19.15 2.22 -11.44
C ALA A 97 -18.50 1.90 -10.07
N ALA A 98 -19.25 2.04 -8.98
CA ALA A 98 -20.18 1.04 -8.44
C ALA A 98 -19.50 -0.10 -7.66
N GLY A 99 -19.96 -0.30 -6.41
CA GLY A 99 -19.72 -1.50 -5.61
C GLY A 99 -20.48 -2.73 -6.15
N PRO A 100 -20.59 -3.87 -5.41
CA PRO A 100 -20.71 -3.95 -3.93
C PRO A 100 -19.92 -5.08 -3.18
N ILE A 101 -19.62 -4.79 -1.90
CA ILE A 101 -19.51 -5.63 -0.67
C ILE A 101 -18.59 -6.87 -0.62
N GLY A 102 -17.70 -6.91 0.39
CA GLY A 102 -17.12 -8.13 0.98
C GLY A 102 -16.14 -7.85 2.13
N SER A 103 -16.56 -8.08 3.37
CA SER A 103 -15.78 -7.95 4.62
C SER A 103 -14.64 -8.97 4.71
N GLY A 104 -13.50 -8.60 5.30
CA GLY A 104 -12.42 -9.55 5.62
C GLY A 104 -11.19 -8.91 6.28
N ALA A 105 -11.21 -8.90 7.62
CA ALA A 105 -10.13 -8.80 8.62
C ALA A 105 -8.66 -8.49 8.22
N SER A 106 -8.05 -7.60 9.03
CA SER A 106 -6.59 -7.38 9.20
C SER A 106 -5.84 -8.62 9.73
N PRO A 107 -4.49 -8.59 9.74
CA PRO A 107 -3.81 -8.35 11.01
C PRO A 107 -2.60 -7.39 10.94
N ALA A 108 -2.10 -7.05 12.13
CA ALA A 108 -1.13 -6.01 12.46
C ALA A 108 0.35 -6.45 12.37
N GLY A 109 1.25 -5.46 12.44
CA GLY A 109 2.70 -5.55 12.74
C GLY A 109 3.36 -4.19 12.46
N GLU A 110 3.35 -3.25 13.41
CA GLU A 110 4.46 -2.92 14.35
C GLU A 110 5.60 -2.08 13.75
N GLY A 111 5.60 -0.79 14.09
CA GLY A 111 6.80 -0.03 14.45
C GLY A 111 7.50 0.81 13.38
N ASP A 112 6.94 1.99 13.05
CA ASP A 112 7.77 3.17 12.75
C ASP A 112 7.03 4.49 13.09
N GLU A 113 7.79 5.50 13.50
CA GLU A 113 7.36 6.81 13.99
C GLU A 113 6.39 7.51 13.02
N GLY A 114 5.21 7.90 13.53
CA GLY A 114 4.24 8.70 12.78
C GLY A 114 3.22 7.91 11.96
N GLY A 115 2.95 6.65 12.33
CA GLY A 115 1.95 5.81 11.67
C GLY A 115 0.59 6.49 11.49
N MET A 116 0.29 6.92 10.27
CA MET A 116 -0.99 7.53 9.91
C MET A 116 -2.09 6.48 9.90
N SER A 117 -3.05 6.58 10.83
CA SER A 117 -4.23 5.72 10.85
C SER A 117 -5.23 6.13 9.75
N ARG A 118 -5.60 5.19 8.87
CA ARG A 118 -6.57 5.45 7.79
C ARG A 118 -8.00 5.37 8.33
N ILE A 119 -8.80 6.40 8.12
CA ILE A 119 -10.20 6.48 8.56
C ILE A 119 -11.09 6.79 7.35
N ASN A 120 -12.21 6.06 7.22
CA ASN A 120 -13.23 6.35 6.20
C ASN A 120 -14.41 7.10 6.85
N VAL A 121 -14.64 8.35 6.43
CA VAL A 121 -15.69 9.22 6.97
C VAL A 121 -16.84 9.34 5.98
N ARG A 122 -18.05 9.01 6.43
CA ARG A 122 -19.28 9.26 5.68
C ARG A 122 -19.96 10.51 6.23
N MET A 123 -20.27 11.46 5.36
CA MET A 123 -20.92 12.71 5.73
C MET A 123 -22.00 13.08 4.71
N PRO A 124 -23.07 13.79 5.12
CA PRO A 124 -24.04 14.36 4.20
C PRO A 124 -23.38 15.34 3.22
N ASP A 125 -23.92 15.46 1.99
CA ASP A 125 -23.30 16.25 0.92
C ASP A 125 -23.14 17.73 1.29
N ASN A 126 -24.13 18.30 2.00
CA ASN A 126 -24.05 19.69 2.46
C ASN A 126 -22.89 19.93 3.44
N LEU A 127 -22.48 18.93 4.22
CA LEU A 127 -21.35 19.02 5.12
C LEU A 127 -20.03 18.91 4.35
N LYS A 128 -19.95 17.99 3.38
CA LYS A 128 -18.80 17.85 2.49
C LYS A 128 -18.48 19.16 1.75
N SER A 129 -19.48 19.79 1.13
CA SER A 129 -19.28 21.05 0.40
C SER A 129 -18.77 22.19 1.29
N ARG A 130 -19.23 22.26 2.55
CA ARG A 130 -18.77 23.27 3.51
C ARG A 130 -17.31 23.04 3.93
N VAL A 131 -16.92 21.77 4.09
CA VAL A 131 -15.53 21.39 4.41
C VAL A 131 -14.60 21.74 3.25
N GLU A 132 -15.00 21.43 2.02
CA GLU A 132 -14.23 21.76 0.81
C GLU A 132 -14.03 23.27 0.66
N ALA A 133 -15.10 24.07 0.82
CA ALA A 133 -15.02 25.52 0.76
C ALA A 133 -14.08 26.11 1.83
N ALA A 134 -14.12 25.58 3.07
CA ALA A 134 -13.25 26.02 4.15
C ALA A 134 -11.78 25.64 3.91
N ALA A 135 -11.53 24.44 3.35
CA ALA A 135 -10.19 24.00 3.00
C ALA A 135 -9.57 24.88 1.89
N VAL A 136 -10.35 25.20 0.85
CA VAL A 136 -9.93 26.10 -0.25
C VAL A 136 -9.63 27.51 0.25
N ALA A 137 -10.50 28.07 1.10
CA ALA A 137 -10.30 29.41 1.67
C ALA A 137 -9.00 29.52 2.48
N GLU A 138 -8.53 28.41 3.04
CA GLU A 138 -7.31 28.33 3.84
C GLU A 138 -6.10 27.76 3.07
N GLY A 139 -6.25 27.50 1.76
CA GLY A 139 -5.16 26.97 0.93
C GLY A 139 -4.68 25.58 1.34
N LEU A 140 -5.55 24.77 1.94
CA LEU A 140 -5.23 23.45 2.46
C LEU A 140 -6.00 22.35 1.76
N SER A 141 -5.45 21.14 1.78
CA SER A 141 -6.21 19.96 1.38
C SER A 141 -7.32 19.67 2.39
N VAL A 142 -8.41 19.05 1.95
CA VAL A 142 -9.52 18.65 2.81
C VAL A 142 -9.03 17.80 3.99
N ASN A 143 -8.11 16.86 3.74
CA ASN A 143 -7.52 16.03 4.79
C ASN A 143 -6.72 16.86 5.81
N ALA A 144 -5.87 17.79 5.35
CA ALA A 144 -5.10 18.67 6.25
C ALA A 144 -6.03 19.59 7.06
N TRP A 145 -7.06 20.13 6.43
CA TRP A 145 -8.07 20.96 7.08
C TRP A 145 -8.83 20.17 8.15
N LEU A 146 -9.26 18.94 7.85
CA LEU A 146 -9.97 18.05 8.78
C LEU A 146 -9.09 17.63 9.97
N VAL A 147 -7.82 17.27 9.74
CA VAL A 147 -6.87 16.92 10.81
C VAL A 147 -6.67 18.10 11.76
N ARG A 148 -6.48 19.30 11.22
CA ARG A 148 -6.32 20.52 12.02
C ARG A 148 -7.61 20.92 12.74
N ALA A 149 -8.77 20.79 12.11
CA ALA A 149 -10.06 21.04 12.74
C ALA A 149 -10.30 20.08 13.92
N ALA A 150 -9.96 18.79 13.76
CA ALA A 150 -10.02 17.80 14.83
C ALA A 150 -9.04 18.13 15.98
N ALA A 151 -7.80 18.49 15.66
CA ALA A 151 -6.82 18.91 16.67
C ALA A 151 -7.30 20.14 17.47
N GLY A 152 -7.84 21.16 16.78
CA GLY A 152 -8.39 22.36 17.44
C GLY A 152 -9.69 22.11 18.23
N ALA A 153 -10.49 21.11 17.86
CA ALA A 153 -11.64 20.69 18.66
C ALA A 153 -11.21 20.00 19.96
N LEU A 154 -10.20 19.13 19.89
CA LEU A 154 -9.64 18.43 21.06
C LEU A 154 -8.99 19.40 22.06
N GLN A 155 -8.24 20.40 21.58
CA GLN A 155 -7.64 21.44 22.43
C GLN A 155 -8.69 22.28 23.19
N ARG A 156 -9.85 22.54 22.57
CA ARG A 156 -10.96 23.28 23.22
C ARG A 156 -11.72 22.43 24.24
N HIS A 157 -11.70 21.11 24.08
CA HIS A 157 -12.39 20.17 24.95
C HIS A 157 -11.56 19.73 26.16
N GLU A 158 -10.33 20.20 26.31
CA GLU A 158 -9.51 19.92 27.48
C GLU A 158 -9.91 20.88 28.62
N PRO A 159 -10.69 20.45 29.63
CA PRO A 159 -10.97 21.31 30.77
C PRO A 159 -9.65 21.58 31.49
N LEU A 160 -9.25 22.84 31.54
CA LEU A 160 -8.14 23.32 32.36
C LEU A 160 -8.20 22.65 33.74
N ARG A 161 -7.30 21.69 34.00
CA ARG A 161 -7.14 21.11 35.33
C ARG A 161 -6.81 22.26 36.29
N PRO A 162 -7.55 22.44 37.40
CA PRO A 162 -7.19 23.45 38.39
C PRO A 162 -5.78 23.12 38.91
N LEU A 163 -4.83 24.04 38.75
CA LEU A 163 -3.54 23.94 39.41
C LEU A 163 -3.80 23.90 40.93
N GLN A 164 -3.55 22.75 41.55
CA GLN A 164 -3.46 22.69 43.01
C GLN A 164 -2.25 23.53 43.46
N PRO A 165 -2.41 24.47 44.41
CA PRO A 165 -1.29 25.23 44.97
C PRO A 165 -0.35 24.29 45.71
N ARG A 166 0.93 24.32 45.32
CA ARG A 166 2.00 23.52 45.92
C ARG A 166 2.36 24.12 47.30
N ALA A 167 2.24 23.32 48.36
CA ALA A 167 2.67 23.70 49.71
C ALA A 167 4.19 23.99 49.74
N PRO A 168 4.65 24.97 50.55
CA PRO A 168 6.06 25.39 50.57
C PRO A 168 6.96 24.37 51.28
N ARG A 169 8.17 24.19 50.73
CA ARG A 169 9.23 23.29 51.20
C ARG A 169 9.74 23.73 52.60
N GLY A 170 9.59 22.84 53.57
CA GLY A 170 10.17 22.99 54.92
C GLY A 170 11.70 22.85 54.91
N ALA A 171 12.36 23.73 55.66
CA ALA A 171 13.81 23.85 55.78
C ALA A 171 14.45 22.64 56.48
N GLN A 172 15.46 22.05 55.85
CA GLN A 172 16.41 21.15 56.52
C GLN A 172 17.56 21.98 57.10
N ARG A 173 17.62 22.08 58.43
CA ARG A 173 18.74 22.65 59.19
C ARG A 173 19.77 21.56 59.50
N TYR A 174 21.03 21.79 59.12
CA TYR A 174 22.19 21.05 59.61
C TYR A 174 22.79 21.78 60.81
N THR A 175 23.06 21.06 61.90
CA THR A 175 23.87 21.53 63.05
C THR A 175 25.11 20.65 63.16
N GLY A 176 26.30 21.26 63.15
CA GLY A 176 27.60 20.59 63.27
C GLY A 176 28.54 21.26 64.27
N TRP A 177 28.87 20.49 65.32
CA TRP A 177 30.09 20.31 66.13
C TRP A 177 30.95 21.48 66.66
N ALA A 178 31.22 21.41 67.98
CA ALA A 178 32.44 21.94 68.63
C ALA A 178 32.99 20.88 69.61
N ARG A 179 34.31 20.71 69.60
CA ARG A 179 35.14 20.26 70.73
C ARG A 179 36.36 21.17 70.77
#